data_AF-A0A387H6N4-F1
#
_entry.id   AF-A0A387H6N4-F1
#
_cell.length_a   1.000
_cell.length_b   1.000
_cell.length_c   1.000
_cell.angle_alpha   90.00
_cell.angle_beta   90.00
_cell.angle_gamma   90.00
#
_symmetry.space_group_name_H-M   'P 1'
#
loop_
_entity.id
_entity.type
_entity.pdbx_description
1 polymer ?
#
loop_
_entity_poly.entity_id
_entity_poly.type
_entity_poly.pdbx_seq_one_letter_code
_entity_poly.pdbx_strand_id
1 'polypeptide(L)' 'MLAEAVLQWYSFYEVPPDDKASSALVGAAIEFFHDGYHTTEDVAVMLIGTYVGIWPTKINAPTSAAIH' A
#
# COMPACT_ATOMS: atom_id res chain seq x y z
N MET A 1 7.62 -4.13 -11.94
CA MET A 1 7.50 -2.90 -11.13
C MET A 1 6.35 -2.99 -10.12
N LEU A 2 5.08 -2.80 -10.52
CA LEU A 2 3.96 -2.78 -9.55
C LEU A 2 3.78 -4.12 -8.81
N ALA A 3 3.81 -5.24 -9.53
CA ALA A 3 3.73 -6.57 -8.91
C ALA A 3 4.90 -6.84 -7.95
N GLU A 4 6.10 -6.33 -8.25
CA GLU A 4 7.27 -6.46 -7.38
C GLU A 4 7.13 -5.62 -6.11
N ALA A 5 6.55 -4.42 -6.21
CA ALA A 5 6.25 -3.57 -5.05
C ALA A 5 5.22 -4.23 -4.12
N VAL A 6 4.21 -4.88 -4.69
CA VAL A 6 3.22 -5.67 -3.92
C VAL A 6 3.88 -6.87 -3.25
N LEU A 7 4.80 -7.58 -3.92
CA LEU A 7 5.55 -8.68 -3.32
C LEU A 7 6.48 -8.22 -2.20
N GLN A 8 7.15 -7.07 -2.35
CA GLN A 8 7.95 -6.43 -1.30
C GLN A 8 7.11 -6.13 -0.06
N TRP A 9 5.89 -5.62 -0.26
CA TRP A 9 4.93 -5.40 0.83
C TRP A 9 4.58 -6.70 1.57
N TYR A 10 4.26 -7.78 0.84
CA TYR A 10 3.98 -9.08 1.44
C TYR A 10 5.18 -9.64 2.20
N SER A 11 6.39 -9.49 1.64
CA SER A 11 7.63 -9.93 2.26
C SER A 11 7.94 -9.12 3.53
N PHE A 12 7.65 -7.82 3.54
CA PHE A 12 7.90 -6.94 4.68
C PHE A 12 7.01 -7.29 5.87
N TYR A 13 5.73 -7.57 5.61
CA TYR A 13 4.76 -7.96 6.64
C TYR A 13 4.73 -9.48 6.89
N GLU A 14 5.58 -10.25 6.21
CA GLU A 14 5.68 -11.72 6.29
C GLU A 14 4.33 -12.43 6.15
N VAL A 15 3.49 -11.91 5.25
CA VAL A 15 2.12 -12.36 5.07
C VAL A 15 1.93 -13.11 3.76
N PRO A 16 1.13 -14.19 3.76
CA PRO A 16 0.89 -14.94 2.56
C PRO A 16 0.12 -14.09 1.54
N PRO A 17 0.45 -14.20 0.24
CA PRO A 17 -0.28 -13.52 -0.80
C PRO A 17 -1.73 -14.01 -0.83
N ASP A 18 -2.66 -13.06 -0.80
CA ASP A 18 -4.09 -13.30 -0.85
C ASP A 18 -4.67 -12.56 -2.07
N ASP A 19 -5.57 -13.18 -2.82
CA ASP A 19 -6.14 -12.60 -4.05
C ASP A 19 -6.85 -11.26 -3.80
N LYS A 20 -7.54 -11.13 -2.67
CA LYS A 20 -8.28 -9.92 -2.31
C LYS A 20 -7.33 -8.81 -1.89
N ALA A 21 -6.34 -9.11 -1.05
CA ALA A 21 -5.31 -8.14 -0.68
C ALA A 21 -4.47 -7.73 -1.89
N SER A 22 -4.15 -8.67 -2.79
CA SER A 22 -3.37 -8.39 -4.01
C SER A 22 -4.11 -7.44 -4.93
N SER A 23 -5.42 -7.62 -5.12
CA SER A 23 -6.24 -6.71 -5.93
C SER A 23 -6.26 -5.28 -5.36
N ALA A 24 -6.36 -5.13 -4.04
CA ALA A 24 -6.34 -3.84 -3.38
C ALA A 24 -4.95 -3.16 -3.48
N LEU A 25 -3.88 -3.90 -3.19
CA LEU A 25 -2.51 -3.40 -3.24
C LEU A 25 -2.08 -3.03 -4.66
N VAL A 26 -2.50 -3.81 -5.67
CA VAL A 26 -2.27 -3.46 -7.09
C VAL A 26 -3.01 -2.18 -7.47
N GLY A 27 -4.26 -2.01 -7.04
CA GLY A 27 -5.02 -0.77 -7.25
C GLY A 27 -4.30 0.44 -6.67
N ALA A 28 -3.87 0.36 -5.41
CA ALA A 28 -3.11 1.41 -4.75
C ALA A 28 -1.76 1.68 -5.43
N ALA A 29 -1.05 0.63 -5.85
CA ALA A 29 0.22 0.77 -6.57
C ALA A 29 0.06 1.54 -7.89
N ILE A 30 -1.05 1.34 -8.61
CA ILE A 30 -1.38 2.10 -9.82
C ILE A 30 -1.66 3.57 -9.48
N GLU A 31 -2.39 3.85 -8.40
CA GLU A 31 -2.64 5.24 -7.98
C GLU A 31 -1.35 5.96 -7.61
N PHE A 32 -0.45 5.32 -6.84
CA PHE A 32 0.87 5.88 -6.56
C PHE A 32 1.69 6.11 -7.82
N PHE A 33 1.61 5.19 -8.79
CA PHE A 33 2.28 5.40 -10.07
C PHE A 33 1.76 6.65 -10.80
N HIS A 34 0.45 6.88 -10.79
CA HIS A 34 -0.13 8.09 -11.36
C HIS A 34 0.18 9.36 -10.57
N ASP A 35 0.42 9.25 -9.26
CA ASP A 35 0.82 10.36 -8.39
C ASP A 35 2.29 10.80 -8.62
N GLY A 36 3.06 10.01 -9.36
CA GLY A 36 4.43 10.31 -9.76
C GLY A 36 5.49 9.36 -9.19
N TYR A 37 5.08 8.33 -8.45
CA TYR A 37 5.98 7.30 -7.93
C TYR A 37 6.31 6.26 -9.00
N HIS A 38 7.39 6.48 -9.74
CA HIS A 38 7.76 5.63 -10.89
C HIS A 38 8.76 4.52 -10.58
N THR A 39 9.14 4.31 -9.31
CA THR A 39 10.08 3.24 -8.93
C THR A 39 9.39 2.17 -8.10
N THR A 40 9.87 0.93 -8.21
CA THR A 40 9.36 -0.18 -7.39
C THR A 40 9.53 0.09 -5.89
N GLU A 41 10.67 0.65 -5.48
CA GLU A 41 10.97 0.97 -4.08
C GLU A 41 10.06 2.07 -3.55
N ASP A 42 9.87 3.16 -4.28
CA ASP A 42 8.97 4.24 -3.87
C ASP A 42 7.54 3.73 -3.68
N VAL A 43 7.04 2.95 -4.65
CA VAL A 43 5.69 2.37 -4.58
C VAL A 43 5.60 1.38 -3.40
N ALA A 44 6.63 0.57 -3.15
CA ALA A 44 6.65 -0.34 -2.02
C ALA A 44 6.65 0.40 -0.68
N VAL A 45 7.46 1.46 -0.54
CA VAL A 45 7.49 2.32 0.65
C VAL A 45 6.12 2.96 0.90
N MET A 46 5.47 3.47 -0.15
CA MET A 46 4.13 4.03 -0.06
C MET A 46 3.09 3.00 0.34
N LEU A 47 3.14 1.79 -0.23
CA LEU A 47 2.28 0.68 0.17
C LEU A 47 2.51 0.29 1.64
N ILE A 48 3.77 0.21 2.09
CA ILE A 48 4.11 -0.19 3.46
C ILE A 48 3.64 0.87 4.46
N GLY A 49 3.81 2.15 4.14
CA GLY A 49 3.38 3.26 5.00
C GLY A 49 1.87 3.50 5.02
N THR A 50 1.17 3.22 3.91
CA THR A 50 -0.28 3.46 3.78
C THR A 50 -1.10 2.25 4.23
N TYR A 51 -0.66 1.04 3.87
CA TYR A 51 -1.32 -0.21 4.19
C TYR A 51 -0.47 -0.98 5.20
N VAL A 52 -0.71 -0.75 6.48
CA VAL A 52 0.06 -1.39 7.55
C VAL A 52 -0.47 -2.79 7.84
N GLY A 53 0.00 -3.82 7.12
CA GLY A 53 -0.44 -5.22 7.29
C GLY A 53 -1.86 -5.53 6.76
N ILE A 54 -2.29 -6.80 6.82
CA ILE A 54 -3.54 -7.26 6.15
C ILE A 54 -4.80 -6.61 6.76
N TRP A 55 -4.83 -6.34 8.07
CA TRP A 55 -5.99 -5.74 8.76
C TRP A 55 -5.63 -5.11 10.12
N PRO A 56 -5.18 -3.85 10.19
CA PRO A 56 -5.42 -3.12 11.43
C PRO A 56 -5.70 -1.62 11.24
N THR A 57 -6.47 -1.19 10.23
CA THR A 57 -7.03 0.18 10.25
C THR A 57 -8.43 0.22 9.65
N LYS A 58 -9.41 -0.30 10.40
CA LYS A 58 -10.81 0.17 10.29
C LYS A 58 -10.93 1.67 10.57
N ILE A 59 -9.91 2.34 11.13
CA ILE A 59 -9.98 3.72 11.60
C ILE A 59 -8.60 4.35 11.40
N ASN A 60 -8.57 5.60 10.96
CA ASN A 60 -7.40 6.45 10.70
C ASN A 60 -6.74 6.32 9.31
N ALA A 61 -7.54 6.39 8.25
CA ALA A 61 -7.23 7.47 7.32
C ALA A 61 -7.23 8.76 8.17
N PRO A 62 -6.14 9.55 8.25
CA PRO A 62 -6.25 10.87 8.85
C PRO A 62 -7.22 11.66 7.98
N THR A 63 -8.50 11.61 8.34
CA THR A 63 -9.43 12.65 7.92
C THR A 63 -8.84 13.92 8.48
N SER A 64 -8.19 14.65 7.60
CA SER A 64 -7.83 16.05 7.76
C SER A 64 -9.11 16.81 8.12
N ALA A 65 -9.44 16.86 9.41
CA ALA A 65 -10.58 17.60 9.95
C ALA A 65 -10.47 17.70 11.48
N ALA A 66 -9.64 18.61 11.96
CA ALA A 66 -9.94 19.42 13.15
C ALA A 66 -8.95 20.59 13.21
N ILE A 67 -9.30 21.65 12.49
CA ILE A 67 -8.87 23.00 12.85
C ILE A 67 -9.63 23.34 14.14
N HIS A 68 -8.92 23.62 15.23
CA HIS A 68 -9.43 24.47 16.31
C HIS A 68 -8.28 25.27 16.92
#